data_AF-A0A418AIR0-F1
#
_entry.id   AF-A0A418AIR0-F1
#
_cell.length_a   1.000
_cell.length_b   1.000
_cell.length_c   1.000
_cell.angle_alpha   90.00
_cell.angle_beta   90.00
_cell.angle_gamma   90.00
#
_symmetry.space_group_name_H-M   'P 1'
#
loop_
_entity.id
_entity.type
_entity.pdbx_description
1 polymer ?
#
loop_
_entity_poly.entity_id
_entity_poly.type
_entity_poly.pdbx_seq_one_letter_code
_entity_poly.pdbx_strand_id
1 'polypeptide(L)'
;VPYMTTVGNHEAECYSPVCLYSPEKQAQLSNYSAYNTRFRMPSTDSNGAHNMWYSWSHGPVHFISVSSESDYDGAPTNNKGTQVKNGHFGNQLAWLDADLARVNRTNTPWVIVGLHRPLYGLKVFKANGEPKTKHEALLDAFEPVFLKYKVDAVVSGHQHAYERHFPVAHNEPVLAGVSADKTIYESPQAPVYIVSGSCGSTDGHEPYDDVPAQTWNVLYDNVHFGISTLKANRTALEWTFVHSADGVPLDWFVMKKEG
;
A
#
# COMPACT_ATOMS: atom_id res chain seq x y z
N VAL A 1 19.06 8.94 -6.59
CA VAL A 1 17.60 9.17 -6.49
C VAL A 1 17.16 8.97 -5.05
N PRO A 2 16.21 9.74 -4.51
CA PRO A 2 15.64 9.49 -3.18
C PRO A 2 15.03 8.08 -3.09
N TYR A 3 15.13 7.44 -1.92
CA TYR A 3 14.53 6.12 -1.65
C TYR A 3 13.53 6.28 -0.50
N MET A 4 12.25 6.46 -0.87
CA MET A 4 11.16 6.62 0.09
C MET A 4 10.66 5.24 0.54
N THR A 5 10.45 5.04 1.84
CA THR A 5 10.09 3.74 2.41
C THR A 5 8.74 3.76 3.09
N THR A 6 7.98 2.69 2.96
CA THR A 6 6.73 2.48 3.68
C THR A 6 6.93 1.40 4.74
N VAL A 7 6.50 1.68 5.96
CA VAL A 7 6.61 0.73 7.07
C VAL A 7 5.70 -0.49 6.86
N GLY A 8 6.24 -1.69 7.09
CA GLY A 8 5.51 -2.95 7.05
C GLY A 8 5.69 -3.75 8.32
N ASN A 9 5.18 -4.99 8.30
CA ASN A 9 5.16 -5.80 9.51
C ASN A 9 6.55 -6.33 9.89
N HIS A 10 7.49 -6.43 8.94
CA HIS A 10 8.86 -6.86 9.22
C HIS A 10 9.72 -5.77 9.87
N GLU A 11 9.27 -4.52 9.79
CA GLU A 11 9.86 -3.38 10.50
C GLU A 11 9.42 -3.36 11.97
N ALA A 12 8.36 -4.09 12.33
CA ALA A 12 8.05 -4.39 13.73
C ALA A 12 9.08 -5.41 14.23
N GLU A 13 10.23 -4.90 14.64
CA GLU A 13 11.39 -5.67 15.07
C GLU A 13 11.07 -6.60 16.26
N CYS A 14 12.07 -7.41 16.64
CA CYS A 14 12.01 -8.48 17.65
C CYS A 14 11.72 -9.89 17.10
N TYR A 15 12.19 -10.18 15.89
CA TYR A 15 12.19 -11.52 15.28
C TYR A 15 13.31 -12.46 15.80
N SER A 16 14.28 -11.95 16.56
CA SER A 16 15.36 -12.75 17.13
C SER A 16 14.93 -13.43 18.44
N PRO A 17 15.28 -14.70 18.69
CA PRO A 17 15.04 -15.33 19.99
C PRO A 17 15.63 -14.56 21.18
N VAL A 18 16.73 -13.81 20.97
CA VAL A 18 17.35 -12.94 21.99
C VAL A 18 16.34 -11.96 22.58
N CYS A 19 15.37 -11.58 21.78
CA CYS A 19 14.34 -10.61 22.07
C CYS A 19 13.21 -11.18 22.98
N LEU A 20 13.16 -12.51 23.13
CA LEU A 20 12.32 -13.20 24.12
C LEU A 20 13.02 -13.34 25.48
N TYR A 21 14.36 -13.34 25.51
CA TYR A 21 15.14 -13.61 26.73
C TYR A 21 15.86 -12.38 27.31
N SER A 22 15.94 -11.28 26.55
CA SER A 22 16.55 -10.02 27.00
C SER A 22 15.52 -8.89 26.95
N PRO A 23 15.00 -8.45 28.11
CA PRO A 23 14.10 -7.29 28.20
C PRO A 23 14.72 -6.02 27.63
N GLU A 24 16.03 -5.83 27.79
CA GLU A 24 16.76 -4.69 27.24
C GLU A 24 16.74 -4.70 25.70
N LYS A 25 17.06 -5.85 25.08
CA LYS A 25 17.02 -5.98 23.61
C LYS A 25 15.60 -5.87 23.07
N GLN A 26 14.62 -6.42 23.78
CA GLN A 26 13.22 -6.26 23.46
C GLN A 26 12.83 -4.78 23.44
N ALA A 27 13.20 -4.01 24.47
CA ALA A 27 12.92 -2.57 24.51
C ALA A 27 13.61 -1.83 23.35
N GLN A 28 14.91 -2.11 23.09
CA GLN A 28 15.69 -1.47 22.03
C GLN A 28 15.18 -1.76 20.60
N LEU A 29 14.56 -2.92 20.39
CA LEU A 29 14.08 -3.43 19.10
C LEU A 29 12.56 -3.56 19.08
N SER A 30 11.86 -2.77 19.89
CA SER A 30 10.40 -2.72 19.88
C SER A 30 9.91 -1.48 19.16
N ASN A 31 8.63 -1.49 18.78
CA ASN A 31 7.93 -0.32 18.26
C ASN A 31 8.68 0.38 17.11
N TYR A 32 9.13 -0.42 16.12
CA TYR A 32 9.77 0.08 14.88
C TYR A 32 11.06 0.90 15.11
N SER A 33 11.77 0.66 16.22
CA SER A 33 12.89 1.50 16.64
C SER A 33 14.05 1.56 15.64
N ALA A 34 14.54 0.43 15.12
CA ALA A 34 15.62 0.45 14.13
C ALA A 34 15.15 0.98 12.77
N TYR A 35 13.92 0.70 12.33
CA TYR A 35 13.33 1.32 11.14
C TYR A 35 13.29 2.85 11.27
N ASN A 36 12.78 3.38 12.40
CA ASN A 36 12.72 4.81 12.69
C ASN A 36 14.12 5.44 12.88
N THR A 37 15.13 4.66 13.25
CA THR A 37 16.52 5.14 13.42
C THR A 37 17.30 5.16 12.10
N ARG A 38 17.10 4.18 11.22
CA ARG A 38 17.93 3.95 10.02
C ARG A 38 17.45 4.72 8.80
N PHE A 39 16.14 4.95 8.69
CA PHE A 39 15.56 5.72 7.60
C PHE A 39 15.24 7.16 8.04
N ARG A 40 15.13 8.06 7.06
CA ARG A 40 14.74 9.45 7.28
C ARG A 40 13.76 9.88 6.21
N MET A 41 12.48 9.82 6.54
CA MET A 41 11.38 10.24 5.68
C MET A 41 10.97 11.68 6.01
N PRO A 42 10.37 12.43 5.06
CA PRO A 42 10.03 13.85 5.22
C PRO A 42 8.79 14.08 6.10
N SER A 43 8.61 13.31 7.18
CA SER A 43 7.45 13.44 8.06
C SER A 43 7.35 14.81 8.73
N THR A 44 8.48 15.46 9.05
CA THR A 44 8.47 16.83 9.57
C THR A 44 7.84 17.81 8.60
N ASP A 45 8.08 17.64 7.30
CA ASP A 45 7.63 18.57 6.26
C ASP A 45 6.14 18.36 5.95
N SER A 46 5.64 17.13 6.12
CA SER A 46 4.23 16.78 5.93
C SER A 46 3.39 16.78 7.20
N ASN A 47 3.94 17.20 8.35
CA ASN A 47 3.34 17.06 9.68
C ASN A 47 2.96 15.61 10.06
N GLY A 48 3.67 14.62 9.50
CA GLY A 48 3.54 13.20 9.81
C GLY A 48 4.29 12.81 11.08
N ALA A 49 4.50 11.50 11.27
CA ALA A 49 5.21 10.96 12.43
C ALA A 49 6.33 9.99 12.03
N HIS A 50 7.57 10.32 12.42
CA HIS A 50 8.77 9.50 12.21
C HIS A 50 8.90 8.99 10.76
N ASN A 51 9.12 7.70 10.54
CA ASN A 51 9.02 7.07 9.22
C ASN A 51 7.67 6.32 9.05
N MET A 52 6.73 6.50 9.98
CA MET A 52 5.50 5.70 10.06
C MET A 52 4.43 6.19 9.08
N TRP A 53 4.29 7.51 8.93
CA TRP A 53 3.45 8.12 7.91
C TRP A 53 3.93 9.52 7.56
N TYR A 54 3.90 9.83 6.27
CA TYR A 54 4.41 11.08 5.70
C TYR A 54 3.93 11.23 4.25
N SER A 55 4.09 12.41 3.68
CA SER A 55 3.78 12.66 2.28
C SER A 55 4.82 13.55 1.61
N TRP A 56 4.87 13.50 0.27
CA TRP A 56 5.73 14.35 -0.54
C TRP A 56 5.14 14.50 -1.93
N SER A 57 5.55 15.55 -2.65
CA SER A 57 5.18 15.73 -4.05
C SER A 57 6.39 15.62 -4.95
N HIS A 58 6.25 14.93 -6.08
CA HIS A 58 7.28 14.85 -7.11
C HIS A 58 6.63 14.94 -8.50
N GLY A 59 6.95 15.99 -9.24
CA GLY A 59 6.30 16.28 -10.52
C GLY A 59 4.78 16.45 -10.35
N PRO A 60 3.93 15.79 -11.17
CA PRO A 60 2.48 15.92 -11.11
C PRO A 60 1.83 14.98 -10.07
N VAL A 61 2.61 14.32 -9.21
CA VAL A 61 2.11 13.31 -8.27
C VAL A 61 2.36 13.76 -6.83
N HIS A 62 1.32 13.65 -6.01
CA HIS A 62 1.39 13.71 -4.57
C HIS A 62 1.37 12.28 -4.02
N PHE A 63 2.43 11.90 -3.31
CA PHE A 63 2.60 10.58 -2.73
C PHE A 63 2.38 10.66 -1.22
N ILE A 64 1.71 9.64 -0.68
CA ILE A 64 1.44 9.49 0.74
C ILE A 64 1.90 8.09 1.15
N SER A 65 2.59 7.97 2.27
CA SER A 65 2.89 6.70 2.93
C SER A 65 2.13 6.65 4.24
N VAL A 66 1.38 5.57 4.48
CA VAL A 66 0.70 5.30 5.76
C VAL A 66 1.13 3.94 6.31
N SER A 67 1.10 3.82 7.63
CA SER A 67 1.28 2.57 8.36
C SER A 67 -0.02 1.76 8.35
N SER A 68 0.02 0.62 7.67
CA SER A 68 -0.99 -0.43 7.81
C SER A 68 -0.83 -1.27 9.08
N GLU A 69 0.12 -0.91 9.95
CA GLU A 69 0.56 -1.75 11.05
C GLU A 69 0.24 -1.18 12.44
N SER A 70 -0.17 0.09 12.54
CA SER A 70 -0.35 0.77 13.81
C SER A 70 -1.30 1.97 13.70
N ASP A 71 -1.76 2.44 14.87
CA ASP A 71 -2.48 3.71 15.04
C ASP A 71 -3.79 3.87 14.24
N TYR A 72 -4.54 2.77 14.13
CA TYR A 72 -5.97 2.71 13.78
C TYR A 72 -6.67 1.59 14.57
N ASP A 73 -7.99 1.65 14.68
CA ASP A 73 -8.76 0.65 15.41
C ASP A 73 -8.69 -0.72 14.72
N GLY A 74 -8.34 -1.76 15.49
CA GLY A 74 -8.16 -3.12 14.94
C GLY A 74 -6.81 -3.36 14.25
N ALA A 75 -5.86 -2.43 14.35
CA ALA A 75 -4.51 -2.61 13.82
C ALA A 75 -3.81 -3.89 14.35
N PRO A 76 -3.00 -4.57 13.53
CA PRO A 76 -2.31 -5.78 13.94
C PRO A 76 -1.31 -5.47 15.06
N THR A 77 -1.21 -6.34 16.06
CA THR A 77 -0.29 -6.15 17.18
C THR A 77 1.18 -6.31 16.77
N ASN A 78 1.44 -7.11 15.72
CA ASN A 78 2.77 -7.51 15.25
C ASN A 78 3.72 -8.00 16.39
N ASN A 79 3.16 -8.47 17.50
CA ASN A 79 3.91 -8.96 18.65
C ASN A 79 4.23 -10.45 18.45
N LYS A 80 5.42 -10.75 17.92
CA LYS A 80 5.88 -12.12 17.66
C LYS A 80 6.28 -12.83 18.98
N GLY A 81 5.34 -12.96 19.91
CA GLY A 81 5.54 -13.58 21.24
C GLY A 81 6.01 -12.61 22.33
N THR A 82 6.09 -11.31 22.02
CA THR A 82 6.40 -10.26 23.00
C THR A 82 5.13 -9.67 23.62
N GLN A 83 5.27 -9.01 24.76
CA GLN A 83 4.18 -8.27 25.42
C GLN A 83 4.17 -6.78 25.00
N VAL A 84 5.09 -6.36 24.13
CA VAL A 84 5.20 -4.96 23.72
C VAL A 84 4.15 -4.66 22.67
N LYS A 85 3.32 -3.66 22.96
CA LYS A 85 2.34 -3.13 22.01
C LYS A 85 3.04 -2.12 21.11
N ASN A 86 2.94 -2.33 19.80
CA ASN A 86 3.41 -1.39 18.80
C ASN A 86 2.36 -0.27 18.55
N GLY A 87 2.81 0.89 18.08
CA GLY A 87 2.01 2.08 17.80
C GLY A 87 2.24 3.22 18.80
N HIS A 88 1.20 4.04 19.00
CA HIS A 88 1.22 5.27 19.78
C HIS A 88 2.12 6.37 19.19
N PHE A 89 2.23 6.42 17.87
CA PHE A 89 2.99 7.48 17.17
C PHE A 89 2.16 8.76 16.93
N GLY A 90 0.84 8.68 17.09
CA GLY A 90 -0.08 9.81 16.93
C GLY A 90 -1.41 9.41 16.31
N ASN A 91 -2.17 10.39 15.82
CA ASN A 91 -3.44 10.14 15.12
C ASN A 91 -3.23 10.16 13.60
N GLN A 92 -2.89 9.00 13.06
CA GLN A 92 -2.62 8.82 11.63
C GLN A 92 -3.83 9.14 10.76
N LEU A 93 -5.04 8.73 11.13
CA LEU A 93 -6.23 8.94 10.31
C LEU A 93 -6.60 10.42 10.22
N ALA A 94 -6.49 11.17 11.33
CA ALA A 94 -6.68 12.62 11.31
C ALA A 94 -5.59 13.33 10.49
N TRP A 95 -4.35 12.87 10.58
CA TRP A 95 -3.26 13.38 9.74
C TRP A 95 -3.53 13.14 8.25
N LEU A 96 -3.91 11.92 7.88
CA LEU A 96 -4.19 11.51 6.51
C LEU A 96 -5.34 12.35 5.91
N ASP A 97 -6.43 12.53 6.65
CA ASP A 97 -7.55 13.36 6.22
C ASP A 97 -7.09 14.81 5.96
N ALA A 98 -6.31 15.38 6.88
CA ALA A 98 -5.79 16.74 6.76
C ALA A 98 -4.78 16.90 5.61
N ASP A 99 -3.97 15.88 5.33
CA ASP A 99 -3.00 15.90 4.23
C ASP A 99 -3.71 15.85 2.87
N LEU A 100 -4.62 14.90 2.70
CA LEU A 100 -5.43 14.76 1.49
C LEU A 100 -6.29 16.01 1.22
N ALA A 101 -6.84 16.64 2.26
CA ALA A 101 -7.59 17.89 2.14
C ALA A 101 -6.78 19.06 1.57
N ARG A 102 -5.44 19.06 1.77
CA ARG A 102 -4.56 20.13 1.28
C ARG A 102 -4.06 19.92 -0.14
N VAL A 103 -4.31 18.76 -0.75
CA VAL A 103 -3.79 18.46 -2.09
C VAL A 103 -4.39 19.41 -3.11
N ASN A 104 -3.54 20.24 -3.69
CA ASN A 104 -3.89 21.05 -4.85
C ASN A 104 -3.77 20.20 -6.13
N ARG A 105 -4.89 19.62 -6.58
CA ARG A 105 -4.95 18.78 -7.78
C ARG A 105 -4.69 19.51 -9.10
N THR A 106 -4.69 20.85 -9.12
CA THR A 106 -4.19 21.60 -10.27
C THR A 106 -2.66 21.46 -10.38
N ASN A 107 -1.96 21.39 -9.25
CA ASN A 107 -0.50 21.22 -9.22
C ASN A 107 -0.08 19.75 -9.28
N THR A 108 -0.71 18.90 -8.47
CA THR A 108 -0.46 17.45 -8.39
C THR A 108 -1.78 16.70 -8.65
N PRO A 109 -2.17 16.54 -9.93
CA PRO A 109 -3.45 15.90 -10.25
C PRO A 109 -3.53 14.47 -9.75
N TRP A 110 -2.41 13.75 -9.66
CA TRP A 110 -2.36 12.37 -9.20
C TRP A 110 -2.05 12.28 -7.72
N VAL A 111 -2.84 11.47 -7.00
CA VAL A 111 -2.61 11.12 -5.60
C VAL A 111 -2.43 9.62 -5.48
N ILE A 112 -1.26 9.20 -5.00
CA ILE A 112 -0.92 7.79 -4.80
C ILE A 112 -0.64 7.56 -3.32
N VAL A 113 -1.33 6.59 -2.73
CA VAL A 113 -1.11 6.16 -1.35
C VAL A 113 -0.36 4.83 -1.34
N GLY A 114 0.70 4.74 -0.53
CA GLY A 114 1.42 3.51 -0.23
C GLY A 114 1.13 3.03 1.18
N LEU A 115 0.83 1.74 1.33
CA LEU A 115 0.76 1.06 2.62
C LEU A 115 1.23 -0.39 2.48
N HIS A 116 1.72 -1.02 3.54
CA HIS A 116 2.32 -2.34 3.37
C HIS A 116 1.28 -3.44 3.12
N ARG A 117 0.28 -3.58 3.99
CA ARG A 117 -0.78 -4.58 3.85
C ARG A 117 -1.85 -4.10 2.86
N PRO A 118 -2.30 -4.92 1.90
CA PRO A 118 -3.34 -4.53 0.96
C PRO A 118 -4.70 -4.34 1.64
N LEU A 119 -5.44 -3.32 1.21
CA LEU A 119 -6.89 -3.24 1.43
C LEU A 119 -7.61 -4.27 0.55
N TYR A 120 -7.22 -4.35 -0.72
CA TYR A 120 -7.74 -5.28 -1.72
C TYR A 120 -6.62 -6.19 -2.24
N GLY A 121 -6.95 -7.48 -2.35
CA GLY A 121 -6.04 -8.53 -2.80
C GLY A 121 -6.69 -9.91 -2.70
N LEU A 122 -6.29 -10.86 -3.54
CA LEU A 122 -6.97 -12.15 -3.68
C LEU A 122 -6.88 -13.00 -2.41
N LYS A 123 -5.79 -12.88 -1.63
CA LYS A 123 -5.64 -13.64 -0.37
C LYS A 123 -6.26 -12.95 0.84
N VAL A 124 -6.75 -11.73 0.71
CA VAL A 124 -7.28 -10.96 1.83
C VAL A 124 -8.81 -11.01 1.92
N PHE A 125 -9.45 -11.60 0.89
CA PHE A 125 -10.88 -11.86 0.79
C PHE A 125 -11.22 -13.36 0.87
N LYS A 126 -12.46 -13.65 1.23
CA LYS A 126 -13.08 -14.98 1.24
C LYS A 126 -13.82 -15.22 -0.09
N ALA A 127 -14.25 -16.46 -0.32
CA ALA A 127 -14.99 -16.85 -1.52
C ALA A 127 -16.39 -16.22 -1.66
N ASN A 128 -16.98 -15.78 -0.54
CA ASN A 128 -18.25 -15.07 -0.52
C ASN A 128 -18.11 -13.55 -0.76
N GLY A 129 -16.92 -13.06 -1.15
CA GLY A 129 -16.67 -11.64 -1.38
C GLY A 129 -16.48 -10.80 -0.11
N GLU A 130 -16.53 -11.42 1.08
CA GLU A 130 -16.26 -10.73 2.33
C GLU A 130 -14.76 -10.62 2.61
N PRO A 131 -14.30 -9.50 3.19
CA PRO A 131 -12.94 -9.42 3.71
C PRO A 131 -12.70 -10.44 4.82
N LYS A 132 -11.45 -10.88 4.97
CA LYS A 132 -11.02 -11.63 6.16
C LYS A 132 -10.96 -10.66 7.35
N THR A 133 -11.23 -11.14 8.56
CA THR A 133 -11.34 -10.32 9.79
C THR A 133 -10.18 -9.33 10.01
N LYS A 134 -8.94 -9.70 9.68
CA LYS A 134 -7.77 -8.81 9.83
C LYS A 134 -7.72 -7.66 8.82
N HIS A 135 -8.49 -7.74 7.73
CA HIS A 135 -8.56 -6.76 6.66
C HIS A 135 -9.81 -5.88 6.74
N GLU A 136 -10.85 -6.31 7.46
CA GLU A 136 -12.01 -5.47 7.81
C GLU A 136 -11.55 -4.16 8.47
N ALA A 137 -10.66 -4.25 9.47
CA ALA A 137 -10.10 -3.08 10.14
C ALA A 137 -9.34 -2.12 9.23
N LEU A 138 -8.64 -2.65 8.20
CA LEU A 138 -7.94 -1.82 7.21
C LEU A 138 -8.92 -1.08 6.29
N LEU A 139 -9.94 -1.79 5.81
CA LEU A 139 -10.99 -1.20 4.97
C LEU A 139 -11.72 -0.10 5.74
N ASP A 140 -12.18 -0.39 6.95
CA ASP A 140 -12.90 0.57 7.81
C ASP A 140 -12.07 1.82 8.10
N ALA A 141 -10.77 1.67 8.34
CA ALA A 141 -9.89 2.78 8.67
C ALA A 141 -9.58 3.68 7.47
N PHE A 142 -9.30 3.10 6.30
CA PHE A 142 -8.66 3.83 5.19
C PHE A 142 -9.56 4.04 3.97
N GLU A 143 -10.41 3.07 3.62
CA GLU A 143 -11.23 3.17 2.40
C GLU A 143 -12.15 4.41 2.40
N PRO A 144 -12.87 4.76 3.50
CA PRO A 144 -13.72 5.95 3.51
C PRO A 144 -12.95 7.24 3.19
N VAL A 145 -11.72 7.36 3.68
CA VAL A 145 -10.86 8.54 3.46
C VAL A 145 -10.37 8.56 2.02
N PHE A 146 -9.96 7.41 1.47
CA PHE A 146 -9.51 7.30 0.08
C PHE A 146 -10.62 7.63 -0.93
N LEU A 147 -11.84 7.15 -0.68
CA LEU A 147 -13.00 7.46 -1.50
C LEU A 147 -13.40 8.94 -1.38
N LYS A 148 -13.44 9.49 -0.16
CA LYS A 148 -13.76 10.92 0.10
C LYS A 148 -12.87 11.87 -0.70
N TYR A 149 -11.57 11.60 -0.74
CA TYR A 149 -10.60 12.47 -1.42
C TYR A 149 -10.22 12.01 -2.83
N LYS A 150 -10.89 10.98 -3.36
CA LYS A 150 -10.69 10.45 -4.71
C LYS A 150 -9.24 10.05 -4.99
N VAL A 151 -8.61 9.32 -4.07
CA VAL A 151 -7.26 8.78 -4.27
C VAL A 151 -7.22 8.02 -5.59
N ASP A 152 -6.18 8.24 -6.40
CA ASP A 152 -6.12 7.68 -7.75
C ASP A 152 -5.62 6.24 -7.74
N ALA A 153 -4.56 5.98 -6.97
CA ALA A 153 -4.01 4.65 -6.83
C ALA A 153 -3.58 4.37 -5.39
N VAL A 154 -3.71 3.11 -5.00
CA VAL A 154 -3.22 2.59 -3.73
C VAL A 154 -2.29 1.43 -4.03
N VAL A 155 -1.05 1.55 -3.58
CA VAL A 155 0.00 0.56 -3.82
C VAL A 155 0.35 -0.13 -2.52
N SER A 156 0.35 -1.45 -2.54
CA SER A 156 0.71 -2.27 -1.39
C SER A 156 1.73 -3.35 -1.71
N GLY A 157 2.34 -3.89 -0.65
CA GLY A 157 3.20 -5.06 -0.72
C GLY A 157 2.57 -6.20 0.08
N HIS A 158 3.33 -6.70 1.06
CA HIS A 158 2.97 -7.78 1.99
C HIS A 158 2.72 -9.14 1.33
N GLN A 159 1.75 -9.25 0.43
CA GLN A 159 1.60 -10.42 -0.43
C GLN A 159 2.78 -10.44 -1.41
N HIS A 160 3.58 -11.51 -1.39
CA HIS A 160 4.74 -11.66 -2.30
C HIS A 160 4.29 -12.07 -3.71
N ALA A 161 3.52 -11.20 -4.34
CA ALA A 161 2.97 -11.34 -5.68
C ALA A 161 2.74 -9.95 -6.30
N TYR A 162 2.39 -9.93 -7.57
CA TYR A 162 1.80 -8.79 -8.24
C TYR A 162 0.31 -9.03 -8.45
N GLU A 163 -0.52 -8.02 -8.16
CA GLU A 163 -1.94 -8.02 -8.51
C GLU A 163 -2.33 -6.64 -9.03
N ARG A 164 -3.13 -6.62 -10.11
CA ARG A 164 -3.78 -5.41 -10.62
C ARG A 164 -5.28 -5.57 -10.55
N HIS A 165 -5.95 -4.57 -10.01
CA HIS A 165 -7.39 -4.54 -9.90
C HIS A 165 -8.00 -3.45 -10.78
N PHE A 166 -9.31 -3.56 -11.01
CA PHE A 166 -10.11 -2.42 -11.46
C PHE A 166 -10.14 -1.33 -10.37
N PRO A 167 -10.64 -0.13 -10.66
CA PRO A 167 -11.10 0.77 -9.61
C PRO A 167 -12.08 0.02 -8.67
N VAL A 168 -11.89 0.10 -7.36
CA VAL A 168 -12.73 -0.64 -6.38
C VAL A 168 -13.31 0.30 -5.35
N ALA A 169 -14.60 0.14 -5.05
CA ALA A 169 -15.26 0.79 -3.93
C ALA A 169 -16.26 -0.18 -3.29
N HIS A 170 -16.23 -0.29 -1.97
CA HIS A 170 -17.20 -1.11 -1.21
C HIS A 170 -17.27 -2.57 -1.71
N ASN A 171 -16.10 -3.18 -1.91
CA ASN A 171 -15.92 -4.55 -2.41
C ASN A 171 -16.43 -4.82 -3.84
N GLU A 172 -16.81 -3.79 -4.60
CA GLU A 172 -17.30 -3.93 -5.96
C GLU A 172 -16.43 -3.15 -6.97
N PRO A 173 -16.23 -3.68 -8.19
CA PRO A 173 -15.52 -2.97 -9.23
C PRO A 173 -16.33 -1.80 -9.78
N VAL A 174 -15.67 -0.66 -9.95
CA VAL A 174 -16.21 0.53 -10.60
C VAL A 174 -15.70 0.60 -12.04
N LEU A 175 -16.48 0.05 -12.97
CA LEU A 175 -16.06 -0.17 -14.36
C LEU A 175 -16.26 1.03 -15.30
N ALA A 176 -16.83 2.13 -14.80
CA ALA A 176 -17.02 3.34 -15.61
C ALA A 176 -15.65 3.87 -16.08
N GLY A 177 -15.51 4.07 -17.40
CA GLY A 177 -14.26 4.54 -18.02
C GLY A 177 -13.20 3.46 -18.26
N VAL A 178 -13.47 2.18 -17.94
CA VAL A 178 -12.54 1.08 -18.22
C VAL A 178 -12.67 0.64 -19.69
N SER A 179 -11.54 0.58 -20.41
CA SER A 179 -11.51 0.11 -21.80
C SER A 179 -11.81 -1.39 -21.92
N ALA A 180 -12.25 -1.82 -23.10
CA ALA A 180 -12.62 -3.22 -23.35
C ALA A 180 -11.47 -4.22 -23.11
N ASP A 181 -10.23 -3.82 -23.41
CA ASP A 181 -9.01 -4.58 -23.17
C ASP A 181 -8.45 -4.42 -21.75
N LYS A 182 -9.12 -3.61 -20.90
CA LYS A 182 -8.79 -3.38 -19.49
C LYS A 182 -7.42 -2.71 -19.27
N THR A 183 -6.85 -2.06 -20.28
CA THR A 183 -5.54 -1.39 -20.19
C THR A 183 -5.64 0.12 -19.95
N ILE A 184 -6.82 0.73 -20.17
CA ILE A 184 -7.04 2.17 -19.99
C ILE A 184 -8.18 2.39 -19.01
N TYR A 185 -7.93 3.22 -18.00
CA TYR A 185 -8.93 3.69 -17.04
C TYR A 185 -9.11 5.21 -17.21
N GLU A 186 -10.16 5.61 -17.89
CA GLU A 186 -10.52 7.01 -18.14
C GLU A 186 -11.25 7.60 -16.93
N SER A 187 -10.63 8.57 -16.25
CA SER A 187 -11.16 9.25 -15.07
C SER A 187 -11.80 8.29 -14.05
N PRO A 188 -11.03 7.34 -13.48
CA PRO A 188 -11.57 6.34 -12.57
C PRO A 188 -12.29 7.01 -11.38
N GLN A 189 -13.47 6.49 -11.04
CA GLN A 189 -14.32 7.06 -9.98
C GLN A 189 -14.03 6.47 -8.59
N ALA A 190 -13.07 5.55 -8.50
CA ALA A 190 -12.58 4.94 -7.27
C ALA A 190 -11.08 4.65 -7.40
N PRO A 191 -10.35 4.44 -6.28
CA PRO A 191 -8.93 4.11 -6.34
C PRO A 191 -8.67 2.80 -7.07
N VAL A 192 -7.60 2.78 -7.86
CA VAL A 192 -7.03 1.56 -8.42
C VAL A 192 -6.08 0.95 -7.40
N TYR A 193 -6.36 -0.29 -6.98
CA TYR A 193 -5.52 -1.01 -6.03
C TYR A 193 -4.52 -1.90 -6.77
N ILE A 194 -3.27 -1.85 -6.32
CA ILE A 194 -2.14 -2.56 -6.91
C ILE A 194 -1.35 -3.23 -5.79
N VAL A 195 -1.21 -4.55 -5.86
CA VAL A 195 -0.25 -5.30 -5.05
C VAL A 195 1.03 -5.41 -5.87
N SER A 196 2.14 -4.92 -5.34
CA SER A 196 3.47 -4.97 -5.96
C SER A 196 4.49 -5.44 -4.91
N GLY A 197 4.27 -6.63 -4.35
CA GLY A 197 5.08 -7.20 -3.27
C GLY A 197 6.09 -8.26 -3.69
N SER A 198 6.22 -8.57 -4.99
CA SER A 198 7.09 -9.62 -5.53
C SER A 198 8.54 -9.16 -5.81
N CYS A 199 9.12 -8.28 -4.98
CA CYS A 199 10.45 -7.71 -5.26
C CYS A 199 11.65 -8.58 -4.84
N GLY A 200 11.44 -9.80 -4.31
CA GLY A 200 12.51 -10.74 -3.98
C GLY A 200 12.66 -11.11 -2.50
N SER A 201 11.55 -11.23 -1.77
CA SER A 201 11.58 -11.72 -0.38
C SER A 201 12.23 -13.11 -0.28
N THR A 202 12.96 -13.38 0.81
CA THR A 202 13.57 -14.69 1.07
C THR A 202 12.54 -15.79 1.29
N ASP A 203 11.31 -15.42 1.66
CA ASP A 203 10.20 -16.37 1.82
C ASP A 203 9.63 -16.83 0.46
N GLY A 204 10.16 -16.29 -0.65
CA GLY A 204 9.68 -16.59 -1.99
C GLY A 204 8.33 -15.96 -2.30
N HIS A 205 7.70 -16.42 -3.37
CA HIS A 205 6.36 -16.00 -3.74
C HIS A 205 5.31 -16.60 -2.83
N GLU A 206 4.27 -15.82 -2.57
CA GLU A 206 3.11 -16.28 -1.83
C GLU A 206 2.36 -17.31 -2.71
N PRO A 207 1.98 -18.47 -2.17
CA PRO A 207 1.22 -19.46 -2.93
C PRO A 207 -0.24 -19.01 -3.08
N TYR A 208 -0.77 -19.13 -4.31
CA TYR A 208 -2.15 -18.75 -4.67
C TYR A 208 -3.00 -20.02 -4.81
N ASP A 209 -2.94 -20.89 -3.81
CA ASP A 209 -3.76 -22.10 -3.73
C ASP A 209 -5.18 -21.71 -3.30
N ASP A 210 -6.19 -22.21 -4.01
CA ASP A 210 -7.62 -22.00 -3.72
C ASP A 210 -8.03 -20.53 -3.49
N VAL A 211 -7.32 -19.58 -4.12
CA VAL A 211 -7.68 -18.17 -4.04
C VAL A 211 -9.01 -17.94 -4.76
N PRO A 212 -10.02 -17.37 -4.08
CA PRO A 212 -11.31 -17.15 -4.70
C PRO A 212 -11.20 -16.09 -5.80
N ALA A 213 -11.87 -16.33 -6.93
CA ALA A 213 -12.01 -15.31 -7.95
C ALA A 213 -12.76 -14.10 -7.38
N GLN A 214 -12.22 -12.90 -7.60
CA GLN A 214 -12.83 -11.65 -7.20
C GLN A 214 -13.20 -10.84 -8.44
N THR A 215 -14.38 -10.24 -8.45
CA THR A 215 -14.93 -9.52 -9.61
C THR A 215 -14.09 -8.32 -10.03
N TRP A 216 -13.37 -7.71 -9.07
CA TRP A 216 -12.47 -6.60 -9.32
C TRP A 216 -11.09 -7.00 -9.86
N ASN A 217 -10.74 -8.29 -9.89
CA ASN A 217 -9.39 -8.72 -10.26
C ASN A 217 -9.19 -8.66 -11.77
N VAL A 218 -8.15 -7.96 -12.24
CA VAL A 218 -7.80 -7.94 -13.66
C VAL A 218 -6.79 -9.04 -13.98
N LEU A 219 -5.72 -9.10 -13.19
CA LEU A 219 -4.70 -10.14 -13.27
C LEU A 219 -3.90 -10.21 -11.98
N TYR A 220 -3.25 -11.35 -11.79
CA TYR A 220 -2.22 -11.54 -10.77
C TYR A 220 -1.06 -12.34 -11.34
N ASP A 221 0.12 -12.14 -10.76
CA ASP A 221 1.34 -12.90 -11.03
C ASP A 221 2.01 -13.24 -9.69
N ASN A 222 2.11 -14.51 -9.38
CA ASN A 222 2.76 -15.01 -8.16
C ASN A 222 3.97 -15.91 -8.48
N VAL A 223 4.60 -15.71 -9.64
CA VAL A 223 5.70 -16.57 -10.10
C VAL A 223 6.94 -15.77 -10.52
N HIS A 224 6.76 -14.52 -10.96
CA HIS A 224 7.86 -13.66 -11.36
C HIS A 224 8.22 -12.69 -10.24
N PHE A 225 9.52 -12.58 -9.93
CA PHE A 225 10.00 -11.46 -9.14
C PHE A 225 10.07 -10.23 -10.03
N GLY A 226 9.52 -9.10 -9.58
CA GLY A 226 9.44 -7.91 -10.41
C GLY A 226 9.44 -6.61 -9.62
N ILE A 227 9.60 -5.53 -10.38
CA ILE A 227 9.45 -4.16 -9.88
C ILE A 227 8.44 -3.43 -10.77
N SER A 228 7.69 -2.52 -10.18
CA SER A 228 6.83 -1.63 -10.95
C SER A 228 7.50 -0.30 -11.26
N THR A 229 7.21 0.24 -12.43
CA THR A 229 7.63 1.58 -12.86
C THR A 229 6.41 2.45 -13.10
N LEU A 230 6.58 3.74 -12.81
CA LEU A 230 5.55 4.76 -12.91
C LEU A 230 6.05 5.90 -13.80
N LYS A 231 5.27 6.28 -14.81
CA LYS A 231 5.47 7.52 -15.57
C LYS A 231 4.20 8.35 -15.49
N ALA A 232 4.31 9.63 -15.17
CA ALA A 232 3.14 10.49 -15.05
C ALA A 232 3.39 11.88 -15.65
N ASN A 233 2.39 12.40 -16.36
CA ASN A 233 2.22 13.81 -16.66
C ASN A 233 0.92 14.29 -16.01
N ARG A 234 0.37 15.46 -16.37
CA ARG A 234 -0.85 15.98 -15.72
C ARG A 234 -2.13 15.22 -16.09
N THR A 235 -2.17 14.54 -17.24
CA THR A 235 -3.38 13.91 -17.80
C THR A 235 -3.26 12.41 -17.99
N ALA A 236 -2.07 11.83 -17.85
CA ALA A 236 -1.83 10.40 -17.93
C ALA A 236 -0.86 9.92 -16.85
N LEU A 237 -1.18 8.78 -16.26
CA LEU A 237 -0.35 8.00 -15.34
C LEU A 237 -0.24 6.58 -15.88
N GLU A 238 0.96 6.18 -16.27
CA GLU A 238 1.30 4.85 -16.78
C GLU A 238 1.97 4.04 -15.68
N TRP A 239 1.50 2.81 -15.50
CA TRP A 239 2.08 1.82 -14.60
C TRP A 239 2.52 0.60 -15.38
N THR A 240 3.70 0.08 -15.09
CA THR A 240 4.24 -1.13 -15.74
C THR A 240 4.86 -2.04 -14.69
N PHE A 241 4.46 -3.31 -14.64
CA PHE A 241 5.16 -4.33 -13.87
C PHE A 241 6.19 -5.03 -14.75
N VAL A 242 7.44 -5.04 -14.30
CA VAL A 242 8.60 -5.49 -15.07
C VAL A 242 9.24 -6.67 -14.36
N HIS A 243 9.51 -7.74 -15.10
CA HIS A 243 10.22 -8.89 -14.60
C HIS A 243 11.68 -8.53 -14.28
N SER A 244 12.11 -8.79 -13.05
CA SER A 244 13.44 -8.40 -12.56
C SER A 244 14.57 -9.18 -13.22
N ALA A 245 14.32 -10.38 -13.75
CA ALA A 245 15.37 -11.21 -14.31
C ALA A 245 15.82 -10.78 -15.72
N ASP A 246 14.90 -10.28 -16.55
CA ASP A 246 15.14 -10.00 -17.97
C ASP A 246 14.66 -8.61 -18.43
N GLY A 247 13.96 -7.86 -17.58
CA GLY A 247 13.44 -6.53 -17.90
C GLY A 247 12.19 -6.54 -18.79
N VAL A 248 11.57 -7.69 -19.03
CA VAL A 248 10.36 -7.79 -19.85
C VAL A 248 9.15 -7.24 -19.09
N PRO A 249 8.35 -6.34 -19.69
CA PRO A 249 7.06 -5.94 -19.12
C PRO A 249 6.09 -7.13 -19.07
N LEU A 250 5.57 -7.44 -17.88
CA LEU A 250 4.58 -8.50 -17.66
C LEU A 250 3.15 -7.97 -17.59
N ASP A 251 2.97 -6.73 -17.15
CA ASP A 251 1.68 -6.02 -17.17
C ASP A 251 1.90 -4.52 -17.39
N TRP A 252 0.90 -3.87 -17.97
CA TRP A 252 0.91 -2.46 -18.31
C TRP A 252 -0.52 -1.90 -18.34
N PHE A 253 -0.72 -0.72 -17.77
CA PHE A 253 -1.97 0.03 -17.90
C PHE A 253 -1.77 1.53 -17.71
N VAL A 254 -2.76 2.32 -18.14
CA VAL A 254 -2.75 3.79 -18.03
C VAL A 254 -4.05 4.28 -17.42
N MET A 255 -3.93 5.12 -16.39
CA MET A 255 -5.02 5.98 -15.93
C MET A 255 -4.93 7.33 -16.64
N LYS A 256 -6.06 7.85 -17.09
CA LYS A 256 -6.15 9.16 -17.73
C LYS A 256 -7.12 10.09 -17.01
N LYS A 257 -6.89 11.39 -17.13
CA LYS A 257 -7.79 12.46 -16.68
C LYS A 257 -7.98 13.44 -17.82
N GLU A 258 -9.19 13.99 -17.91
CA GLU A 258 -9.43 15.16 -18.77
C GLU A 258 -8.57 16.32 -18.26
N GLY A 259 -7.92 17.03 -19.21
CA GLY A 259 -6.94 18.09 -18.93
C GLY A 259 -7.54 19.44 -18.61
#